data_AF-A0A1G0CVQ2-F1
#
_entry.id   AF-A0A1G0CVQ2-F1
#
_cell.length_a   1.000
_cell.length_b   1.000
_cell.length_c   1.000
_cell.angle_alpha   90.00
_cell.angle_beta   90.00
_cell.angle_gamma   90.00
#
_symmetry.space_group_name_H-M   'P 1'
#
loop_
_entity.id
_entity.type
_entity.pdbx_description
1 polymer ?
#
loop_
_entity_poly.entity_id
_entity_poly.type
_entity_poly.pdbx_seq_one_letter_code
_entity_poly.pdbx_strand_id
1 'polypeptide(L)'
;MSRFVIVTAAVLGLALGAAGSAQAADAKEVFDFYCAQCHGVKGDGKGVNVTKDFATDPRNFTNKEDMAKRTDEDIKTVIRDGGPA
;
A
#
# COMPACT_ATOMS: atom_id res chain seq x y z
N MET A 1 4.89 -49.74 1.71
CA MET A 1 5.23 -48.69 2.71
C MET A 1 5.82 -47.42 2.10
N SER A 2 6.89 -47.49 1.30
CA SER A 2 7.62 -46.28 0.83
C SER A 2 6.76 -45.25 0.06
N ARG A 3 5.83 -45.71 -0.78
CA ARG A 3 4.93 -44.82 -1.55
C ARG A 3 3.94 -44.04 -0.68
N PHE A 4 3.48 -44.64 0.43
CA PHE A 4 2.58 -43.97 1.36
C PHE A 4 3.31 -42.89 2.16
N VAL A 5 4.56 -43.16 2.57
CA VAL A 5 5.40 -42.20 3.31
C VAL A 5 5.71 -40.95 2.46
N ILE A 6 6.00 -41.14 1.17
CA ILE A 6 6.27 -40.04 0.24
C ILE A 6 5.03 -39.17 0.03
N VAL A 7 3.86 -39.80 -0.13
CA VAL A 7 2.58 -39.07 -0.30
C VAL A 7 2.24 -38.29 0.96
N THR A 8 2.39 -38.87 2.14
CA THR A 8 2.13 -38.16 3.40
C THR A 8 3.10 -37.01 3.65
N ALA A 9 4.38 -37.17 3.31
CA ALA A 9 5.37 -36.11 3.45
C ALA A 9 5.12 -34.94 2.49
N ALA A 10 4.71 -35.23 1.26
CA ALA A 10 4.35 -34.22 0.27
C ALA A 10 3.10 -33.41 0.67
N VAL A 11 2.07 -34.08 1.20
CA VAL A 11 0.85 -33.43 1.69
C VAL A 11 1.14 -32.54 2.89
N LEU A 12 1.99 -32.98 3.81
CA LEU A 12 2.38 -32.20 4.98
C LEU A 12 3.24 -30.98 4.60
N GLY A 13 4.19 -31.14 3.67
CA GLY A 13 5.00 -30.03 3.17
C GLY A 13 4.20 -28.94 2.46
N LEU A 14 3.13 -29.31 1.74
CA LEU A 14 2.24 -28.36 1.07
C LEU A 14 1.39 -27.55 2.08
N ALA A 15 0.95 -28.18 3.17
CA ALA A 15 0.17 -27.54 4.22
C ALA A 15 0.98 -26.47 4.98
N LEU A 16 2.27 -26.70 5.21
CA LEU A 16 3.15 -25.70 5.86
C LEU A 16 3.51 -24.53 4.94
N GLY A 17 3.55 -24.73 3.62
CA GLY A 17 3.85 -23.66 2.65
C GLY A 17 2.74 -22.63 2.46
N ALA A 18 1.47 -23.01 2.69
CA ALA A 18 0.31 -22.14 2.49
C ALA A 18 0.12 -21.10 3.61
N ALA A 19 0.63 -21.37 4.81
CA ALA A 19 0.49 -20.49 5.98
C ALA A 19 1.48 -19.30 6.00
N GLY A 20 2.47 -19.29 5.09
CA GLY A 20 3.53 -18.28 5.03
C GLY A 20 3.20 -17.05 4.15
N SER A 21 1.97 -16.92 3.67
CA SER A 21 1.54 -15.72 2.94
C SER A 21 1.42 -14.57 3.95
N ALA A 22 2.40 -13.67 4.02
CA ALA A 22 2.21 -12.39 4.69
C ALA A 22 1.03 -11.70 3.99
N GLN A 23 -0.14 -11.70 4.64
CA GLN A 23 -1.30 -10.99 4.14
C GLN A 23 -0.91 -9.51 4.12
N ALA A 24 -0.73 -8.94 2.93
CA ALA A 24 -0.51 -7.50 2.82
C ALA A 24 -1.68 -6.82 3.55
N ALA A 25 -1.37 -5.86 4.42
CA ALA A 25 -2.39 -5.06 5.08
C ALA A 25 -3.35 -4.50 4.02
N ASP A 26 -4.64 -4.40 4.36
CA ASP A 26 -5.62 -3.83 3.46
C ASP A 26 -5.18 -2.40 3.07
N ALA A 27 -5.01 -2.17 1.77
CA ALA A 27 -4.42 -0.92 1.28
C ALA A 27 -5.28 0.30 1.64
N LYS A 28 -6.60 0.11 1.78
CA LYS A 28 -7.49 1.18 2.20
C LYS A 28 -7.32 1.47 3.69
N GLU A 29 -7.16 0.46 4.53
CA GLU A 29 -6.89 0.64 5.96
C GLU A 29 -5.55 1.39 6.19
N VAL A 30 -4.52 1.03 5.43
CA VAL A 30 -3.23 1.74 5.43
C VAL A 30 -3.40 3.19 4.97
N PHE A 31 -4.13 3.42 3.88
CA PHE A 31 -4.36 4.77 3.36
C PHE A 31 -5.15 5.64 4.36
N ASP A 32 -6.22 5.10 4.93
CA ASP A 32 -7.07 5.80 5.89
C ASP A 32 -6.27 6.18 7.15
N PHE A 33 -5.37 5.30 7.60
CA PHE A 33 -4.56 5.56 8.79
C PHE A 33 -3.42 6.56 8.55
N TYR A 34 -2.63 6.38 7.50
CA TYR A 34 -1.39 7.16 7.28
C TYR A 34 -1.59 8.37 6.35
N CYS A 35 -2.44 8.25 5.34
CA CYS A 35 -2.46 9.19 4.21
C CYS A 35 -3.66 10.15 4.25
N ALA A 36 -4.84 9.66 4.61
CA ALA A 36 -6.10 10.40 4.58
C ALA A 36 -6.11 11.61 5.52
N GLN A 37 -5.26 11.61 6.54
CA GLN A 37 -5.09 12.73 7.48
C GLN A 37 -4.73 14.04 6.75
N CYS A 38 -3.94 13.95 5.66
CA CYS A 38 -3.54 15.09 4.84
C CYS A 38 -4.18 15.06 3.45
N HIS A 39 -4.30 13.87 2.83
CA HIS A 39 -4.86 13.75 1.49
C HIS A 39 -6.40 13.64 1.46
N GLY A 40 -7.05 13.56 2.62
CA GLY A 40 -8.50 13.37 2.75
C GLY A 40 -8.93 11.93 2.52
N VAL A 41 -10.04 11.51 3.13
CA VAL A 41 -10.61 10.15 2.96
C VAL A 41 -11.04 9.84 1.53
N LYS A 42 -11.25 10.88 0.72
CA LYS A 42 -11.55 10.78 -0.72
C LYS A 42 -10.30 10.88 -1.61
N GLY A 43 -9.12 11.15 -1.01
CA GLY A 43 -7.89 11.43 -1.74
C GLY A 43 -7.90 12.77 -2.48
N ASP A 44 -8.73 13.74 -2.07
CA ASP A 44 -8.93 15.02 -2.75
C ASP A 44 -7.95 16.13 -2.32
N GLY A 45 -6.97 15.81 -1.47
CA GLY A 45 -5.99 16.75 -0.93
C GLY A 45 -6.53 17.63 0.20
N LYS A 46 -7.72 17.33 0.74
CA LYS A 46 -8.42 18.14 1.75
C LYS A 46 -8.51 17.43 3.10
N GLY A 47 -7.41 16.84 3.54
CA GLY A 47 -7.32 16.18 4.84
C GLY A 47 -7.46 17.17 6.01
N VAL A 48 -7.86 16.64 7.16
CA VAL A 48 -8.10 17.43 8.39
C VAL A 48 -6.85 18.12 8.93
N ASN A 49 -5.66 17.60 8.61
CA ASN A 49 -4.38 18.15 9.05
C ASN A 49 -3.74 19.10 8.05
N VAL A 50 -4.44 19.49 6.98
CA VAL A 50 -3.92 20.48 6.02
C VAL A 50 -4.01 21.87 6.64
N THR A 51 -2.88 22.57 6.66
CA THR A 51 -2.77 23.93 7.19
C THR A 51 -2.19 24.87 6.13
N LYS A 52 -2.35 26.17 6.33
CA LYS A 52 -1.87 27.20 5.39
C LYS A 52 -0.34 27.34 5.34
N ASP A 53 0.34 26.74 6.31
CA ASP A 53 1.79 26.87 6.49
C ASP A 53 2.57 25.77 5.75
N PHE A 54 1.88 24.87 5.04
CA PHE A 54 2.53 23.84 4.24
C PHE A 54 3.23 24.51 3.04
N ALA A 55 4.50 24.17 2.83
CA ALA A 55 5.26 24.67 1.68
C ALA A 55 4.66 24.19 0.35
N THR A 56 4.08 22.99 0.34
CA THR A 56 3.35 22.40 -0.78
C THR A 56 2.09 21.70 -0.27
N ASP A 57 0.97 21.93 -0.94
CA ASP A 57 -0.31 21.29 -0.62
C ASP A 57 -0.25 19.78 -0.91
N PRO A 58 -0.91 18.93 -0.08
CA PRO A 58 -1.04 17.52 -0.39
C PRO A 58 -1.72 17.30 -1.74
N ARG A 59 -1.14 16.42 -2.54
CA ARG A 59 -1.63 16.12 -3.89
C ARG A 59 -3.08 15.62 -3.87
N ASN A 60 -3.86 16.09 -4.84
CA ASN A 60 -5.19 15.56 -5.11
C ASN A 60 -5.10 14.33 -6.03
N PHE A 61 -5.30 13.14 -5.47
CA PHE A 61 -5.29 11.87 -6.18
C PHE A 61 -6.54 11.65 -7.06
N THR A 62 -7.61 12.43 -6.89
CA THR A 62 -8.78 12.37 -7.77
C THR A 62 -8.54 13.08 -9.10
N ASN A 63 -7.46 13.86 -9.24
CA ASN A 63 -7.09 14.50 -10.49
C ASN A 63 -6.38 13.50 -11.41
N LYS A 64 -7.14 12.87 -12.31
CA LYS A 64 -6.64 11.85 -13.24
C LYS A 64 -5.53 12.35 -14.15
N GLU A 65 -5.62 13.59 -14.63
CA GLU A 65 -4.64 14.15 -15.56
C GLU A 65 -3.28 14.39 -14.91
N ASP A 66 -3.25 14.79 -13.63
CA ASP A 66 -2.01 14.90 -12.88
C ASP A 66 -1.45 13.53 -12.48
N MET A 67 -2.32 12.62 -12.03
CA MET A 67 -1.90 11.27 -11.64
C MET A 67 -1.38 10.44 -12.81
N ALA A 68 -1.89 10.64 -14.03
CA ALA A 68 -1.39 10.00 -15.24
C ALA A 68 0.06 10.36 -15.59
N LYS A 69 0.61 11.44 -15.01
CA LYS A 69 2.01 11.87 -15.20
C LYS A 69 2.98 11.18 -14.25
N ARG A 70 2.51 10.26 -13.40
CA ARG A 70 3.31 9.61 -12.36
C ARG A 70 3.40 8.11 -12.64
N THR A 71 4.57 7.56 -12.44
CA THR A 71 4.81 6.12 -12.47
C THR A 71 4.62 5.52 -11.09
N ASP A 72 4.41 4.21 -11.01
CA ASP A 72 4.36 3.50 -9.73
C ASP A 72 5.69 3.64 -8.98
N GLU A 73 6.82 3.68 -9.68
CA GLU A 73 8.15 3.97 -9.13
C GLU A 73 8.20 5.35 -8.46
N ASP A 74 7.67 6.39 -9.10
CA ASP A 74 7.60 7.74 -8.50
C ASP A 74 6.78 7.70 -7.21
N ILE A 75 5.61 7.05 -7.25
CA ILE A 75 4.69 6.95 -6.10
C ILE A 75 5.35 6.18 -4.95
N LYS A 76 5.99 5.04 -5.24
CA LYS A 76 6.72 4.25 -4.24
C LYS A 76 7.86 5.04 -3.61
N THR A 77 8.58 5.83 -4.42
CA THR A 77 9.69 6.68 -3.93
C THR A 77 9.18 7.74 -2.97
N VAL A 78 8.14 8.50 -3.33
CA VAL A 78 7.63 9.56 -2.43
C VAL A 78 6.98 9.03 -1.16
N ILE A 79 6.43 7.82 -1.17
CA ILE A 79 5.92 7.15 0.04
C ILE A 79 7.07 6.80 0.99
N ARG A 80 8.22 6.36 0.45
CA ARG A 80 9.35 5.86 1.26
C ARG A 80 10.29 6.97 1.70
N ASP A 81 10.59 7.88 0.80
CA ASP A 81 11.70 8.84 0.92
C ASP A 81 11.21 10.29 1.04
N GLY A 82 9.90 10.51 0.87
CA GLY A 82 9.30 11.84 0.84
C GLY A 82 9.27 12.45 -0.56
N GLY A 83 8.31 13.34 -0.79
CA GLY A 83 8.19 14.09 -2.04
C GLY A 83 9.05 15.36 -2.07
N PRO A 84 9.28 15.94 -3.26
CA PRO A 84 9.85 17.27 -3.37
C PRO A 84 8.97 18.29 -2.61
N ALA A 85 9.64 19.20 -1.90
CA ALA A 85 9.04 20.30 -1.15
C ALA A 85 8.52 21.41 -2.08
#